data_AF-A0A844STS8-F1
#
_entry.id   AF-A0A844STS8-F1
#
_cell.length_a   1.000
_cell.length_b   1.000
_cell.length_c   1.000
_cell.angle_alpha   90.00
_cell.angle_beta   90.00
_cell.angle_gamma   90.00
#
_symmetry.space_group_name_H-M   'P 1'
#
loop_
_entity.id
_entity.type
_entity.pdbx_description
1 polymer ?
#
loop_
_entity_poly.entity_id
_entity_poly.type
_entity_poly.pdbx_seq_one_letter_code
_entity_poly.pdbx_strand_id
1 'polypeptide(L)' 'MLDQMLFTLNCGHEVVIGRLEQAKVWKCEKCGRSMDLDVEPRKSVLAKDLDTARQVDLQAVERGQAITRLD' A
#
# COMPACT_ATOMS: atom_id res chain seq x y z
N MET A 1 -7.87 0.62 -6.79
CA MET A 1 -7.37 -0.68 -6.27
C MET A 1 -6.06 -0.57 -5.47
N LEU A 2 -5.61 0.63 -5.10
CA LEU A 2 -4.60 0.88 -4.03
C LEU A 2 -4.90 0.18 -2.67
N ASP A 3 -6.14 -0.26 -2.46
CA ASP A 3 -6.61 -1.02 -1.29
C ASP A 3 -6.20 -2.51 -1.31
N GLN A 4 -5.67 -3.03 -2.44
CA GLN A 4 -5.31 -4.44 -2.57
C GLN A 4 -3.86 -4.77 -2.21
N MET A 5 -2.96 -3.77 -2.14
CA MET A 5 -1.58 -4.02 -1.73
C MET A 5 -1.41 -3.81 -0.22
N LEU A 6 -1.20 -4.91 0.46
CA LEU A 6 -0.97 -4.98 1.90
C LEU A 6 0.53 -4.92 2.18
N PHE A 7 0.94 -3.93 2.95
CA PHE A 7 2.28 -3.85 3.50
C PHE A 7 2.32 -4.53 4.86
N THR A 8 3.23 -5.49 5.02
CA THR A 8 3.41 -6.17 6.31
C THR A 8 4.28 -5.31 7.22
N LEU A 9 3.69 -4.85 8.32
CA LEU A 9 4.38 -4.10 9.36
C LEU A 9 5.32 -5.02 10.15
N ASN A 10 6.29 -4.41 10.84
CA ASN A 10 7.27 -5.10 11.68
C ASN A 10 6.63 -5.89 12.85
N CYS A 11 5.36 -5.62 13.16
CA CYS A 11 4.57 -6.33 14.14
C CYS A 11 3.84 -7.56 13.58
N GLY A 12 3.99 -7.87 12.29
CA GLY A 12 3.29 -8.96 11.59
C GLY A 12 1.87 -8.61 11.16
N HIS A 13 1.46 -7.34 11.29
CA HIS A 13 0.14 -6.89 10.85
C HIS A 13 0.21 -6.26 9.47
N GLU A 14 -0.81 -6.55 8.67
CA GLU A 14 -0.96 -5.99 7.34
C GLU A 14 -1.70 -4.65 7.39
N VAL A 15 -1.24 -3.70 6.60
CA VAL A 15 -1.91 -2.41 6.39
C VAL A 15 -1.91 -2.06 4.92
N VAL A 16 -2.97 -1.41 4.46
CA VAL A 16 -3.07 -0.91 3.09
C VAL A 16 -1.93 0.08 2.82
N ILE A 17 -1.10 -0.24 1.83
CA ILE A 17 0.08 0.56 1.50
C ILE A 17 -0.29 1.99 1.06
N GLY A 18 -1.45 2.17 0.43
CA GLY A 18 -1.96 3.50 0.07
C GLY A 18 -2.19 4.42 1.27
N ARG A 19 -2.42 3.89 2.48
CA ARG A 19 -2.48 4.70 3.72
C ARG A 19 -1.10 5.12 4.22
N LEU A 20 -0.06 4.37 3.86
CA LEU A 20 1.32 4.67 4.21
C LEU A 20 1.96 5.71 3.28
N GLU A 21 1.39 5.93 2.09
CA GLU A 21 1.93 6.85 1.08
C GLU A 21 2.23 8.26 1.62
N GLN A 22 1.36 8.77 2.49
CA GLN A 22 1.49 10.10 3.09
C GLN A 22 1.99 10.04 4.55
N ALA A 23 2.14 8.84 5.11
CA ALA A 23 2.48 8.66 6.51
C ALA A 23 4.00 8.49 6.68
N LYS A 24 4.63 9.40 7.42
CA LYS A 24 6.04 9.25 7.83
C LYS A 24 6.20 8.24 8.97
N VAL A 25 5.19 8.18 9.85
CA VAL A 25 5.12 7.25 10.97
C VAL A 25 3.75 6.60 10.91
N TRP A 26 3.73 5.27 11.03
CA TRP A 26 2.51 4.50 11.07
C TRP A 26 2.33 3.83 12.42
N LYS A 27 1.15 3.97 13.01
CA LYS A 27 0.77 3.23 14.22
C LYS A 27 -0.12 2.07 13.84
N CYS A 28 0.33 0.86 14.13
CA CYS A 28 -0.44 -0.37 14.00
C CYS A 28 -1.78 -0.26 14.74
N GLU A 29 -2.90 -0.34 14.02
CA GLU A 29 -4.24 -0.24 14.64
C GLU A 29 -4.57 -1.46 15.50
N LYS A 30 -4.00 -2.64 15.19
CA LYS A 30 -4.23 -3.87 15.94
C LYS A 30 -3.44 -3.97 17.24
N CYS A 31 -2.23 -3.43 17.25
CA CYS A 31 -1.23 -3.69 18.29
C CYS A 31 -0.67 -2.42 18.93
N GLY A 32 -1.02 -1.24 18.41
CA GLY A 32 -0.61 0.05 18.93
C GLY A 32 0.85 0.42 18.73
N ARG A 33 1.68 -0.45 18.13
CA ARG A 33 3.10 -0.15 17.87
C ARG A 33 3.23 0.91 16.78
N SER A 34 3.94 1.98 17.09
CA SER A 34 4.41 2.96 16.12
C SER A 34 5.64 2.42 15.38
N MET A 35 5.67 2.67 14.08
CA MET A 35 6.73 2.30 13.18
C MET A 35 7.07 3.50 12.31
N ASP A 36 8.36 3.79 12.24
CA ASP A 36 8.86 4.86 11.39
C ASP A 36 9.09 4.32 9.96
N LEU A 37 8.45 4.96 8.99
CA LEU A 37 8.44 4.59 7.58
C LEU A 37 9.43 5.42 6.76
N ASP A 38 9.92 6.56 7.30
CA ASP A 38 10.87 7.43 6.62
C ASP A 38 12.33 6.97 6.80
N VAL A 39 12.56 5.90 7.57
CA VAL A 39 13.90 5.35 7.84
C VAL A 39 14.34 4.42 6.72
N GLU A 40 15.56 4.60 6.23
CA GLU A 40 16.18 3.66 5.30
C GLU A 40 16.57 2.35 6.01
N PRO A 41 16.42 1.18 5.35
CA PRO A 41 16.05 0.98 3.95
C PRO A 41 14.54 0.93 3.68
N ARG A 42 13.69 1.06 4.70
CA ARG A 42 12.23 0.86 4.57
C ARG A 42 11.55 1.89 3.69
N LYS A 43 11.97 3.15 3.76
CA LYS A 43 11.48 4.21 2.87
C LYS A 43 11.60 3.82 1.40
N SER A 44 12.77 3.31 1.02
CA SER A 44 13.06 2.88 -0.35
C SER A 44 12.25 1.64 -0.75
N VAL A 45 12.02 0.70 0.17
CA VAL A 45 11.14 -0.46 -0.05
C VAL A 45 9.69 -0.02 -0.22
N LEU A 46 9.17 0.79 0.71
CA LEU A 46 7.81 1.30 0.68
C LEU A 46 7.53 2.10 -0.59
N ALA A 47 8.46 2.95 -1.02
CA ALA A 47 8.34 3.70 -2.27
C ALA A 47 8.27 2.78 -3.49
N LYS A 48 9.06 1.69 -3.51
CA LYS A 48 9.06 0.70 -4.59
C LYS A 48 7.77 -0.13 -4.61
N ASP A 49 7.28 -0.56 -3.46
CA ASP A 49 5.99 -1.26 -3.35
C ASP A 49 4.82 -0.33 -3.72
N LEU A 50 4.87 0.96 -3.36
CA LEU A 50 3.89 1.97 -3.78
C LEU A 50 3.89 2.19 -5.29
N ASP A 51 5.06 2.31 -5.90
CA ASP A 51 5.20 2.44 -7.35
C ASP A 51 4.63 1.20 -8.05
N THR A 52 4.96 0.01 -7.55
CA THR A 52 4.41 -1.26 -8.04
C THR A 52 2.89 -1.31 -7.89
N ALA A 53 2.35 -0.88 -6.74
CA ALA A 53 0.91 -0.80 -6.50
C ALA A 53 0.21 0.12 -7.50
N ARG A 54 0.79 1.29 -7.77
CA ARG A 54 0.28 2.26 -8.75
C ARG A 54 0.35 1.71 -10.17
N GLN A 55 1.44 1.04 -10.54
CA GLN A 55 1.58 0.41 -11.86
C GLN A 55 0.58 -0.73 -12.07
N VAL A 56 0.32 -1.54 -11.04
CA VAL A 56 -0.69 -2.59 -11.08
C VAL A 56 -2.10 -2.00 -11.19
N ASP A 57 -2.38 -0.90 -10.47
CA ASP A 57 -3.66 -0.18 -10.56
C ASP A 57 -3.87 0.37 -11.98
N LEU A 58 -2.86 1.05 -12.53
CA LEU A 58 -2.86 1.56 -13.91
C LEU A 58 -3.05 0.43 -14.93
N GLN A 59 -2.30 -0.67 -14.80
CA GLN A 59 -2.46 -1.83 -15.68
C GLN A 59 -3.84 -2.48 -15.54
N ALA A 60 -4.43 -2.51 -14.35
CA ALA A 60 -5.76 -3.08 -14.14
C ALA A 60 -6.87 -2.18 -14.73
N VAL A 61 -6.68 -0.86 -14.70
CA VAL A 61 -7.52 0.09 -15.44
C VAL A 61 -7.36 -0.11 -16.95
N GLU A 62 -6.13 -0.22 -17.45
CA GLU A 62 -5.84 -0.40 -18.89
C GLU A 62 -6.22 -1.79 -19.43
N ARG A 63 -6.11 -2.87 -18.63
CA ARG A 63 -6.37 -4.25 -19.06
C ARG A 63 -7.84 -4.67 -19.04
N GLY A 64 -8.76 -3.85 -18.53
CA GLY A 64 -10.19 -4.15 -18.68
C GLY A 64 -11.02 -4.04 -17.41
N GLN A 65 -10.99 -2.91 -16.72
CA GLN A 65 -12.20 -2.39 -16.09
C GLN A 65 -13.09 -1.64 -17.10
N ALA A 66 -13.20 -2.20 -18.32
CA ALA A 66 -14.51 -2.40 -18.92
C ALA A 66 -15.26 -3.46 -18.09
N ILE A 67 -15.52 -3.17 -16.80
CA ILE A 67 -16.61 -3.82 -16.10
C ILE A 67 -17.83 -3.27 -16.82
N THR A 68 -18.32 -4.07 -17.75
CA THR A 68 -19.66 -4.02 -18.28
C THR A 68 -20.58 -3.75 -17.09
N ARG A 69 -21.10 -2.52 -16.99
CA ARG A 69 -22.45 -2.34 -16.45
C ARG A 69 -23.34 -3.14 -17.38
N LEU A 70 -23.52 -4.42 -17.06
CA LEU A 70 -24.58 -5.23 -17.62
C LEU A 70 -25.72 -5.12 -16.62
N ASP A 71 -26.75 -4.41 -17.09
CA ASP A 71 -28.07 -4.09 -16.53
C ASP A 71 -28.15 -3.01 -15.43
#